data_AF-A0A2R6IXB1-F1
#
_entry.id   AF-A0A2R6IXB1-F1
#
_cell.length_a   1.000
_cell.length_b   1.000
_cell.length_c   1.000
_cell.angle_alpha   90.00
_cell.angle_beta   90.00
_cell.angle_gamma   90.00
#
_symmetry.space_group_name_H-M   'P 1'
#
loop_
_entity.id
_entity.type
_entity.pdbx_description
1 polymer ?
#
loop_
_entity_poly.entity_id
_entity_poly.type
_entity_poly.pdbx_seq_one_letter_code
_entity_poly.pdbx_strand_id
1 'polypeptide(L)' 'LDTLLDLLLDEITTVPSDAFDDSLPAVREAMADVDPDDAPSLALALHLGCPLWSGDGDLREQDLAPVVTTTELIERTES' A
#
# COMPACT_ATOMS: atom_id res chain seq x y z
N LEU A 1 6.88 17.95 -17.69
CA LEU A 1 6.10 17.22 -16.66
C LEU A 1 6.34 15.73 -16.85
N ASP A 2 6.18 15.24 -18.08
CA ASP A 2 6.43 13.84 -18.49
C ASP A 2 7.79 13.31 -18.05
N THR A 3 8.89 14.02 -18.35
CA THR A 3 10.25 13.57 -17.97
C THR A 3 10.47 13.40 -16.47
N LEU A 4 9.78 14.17 -15.62
CA LEU A 4 9.91 14.02 -14.16
C LEU A 4 9.13 12.80 -13.67
N LEU A 5 7.95 12.55 -14.23
CA LEU A 5 7.14 11.37 -13.89
C LEU A 5 7.86 10.10 -14.33
N ASP A 6 8.46 10.08 -15.52
CA ASP A 6 9.22 8.93 -16.02
C ASP A 6 10.36 8.55 -15.06
N LEU A 7 11.13 9.55 -14.58
CA LEU A 7 12.21 9.33 -13.61
C LEU A 7 11.71 8.78 -12.26
N LEU A 8 10.52 9.20 -11.81
CA LEU A 8 9.94 8.68 -10.56
C LEU A 8 9.42 7.25 -10.73
N LEU A 9 8.82 6.95 -11.88
CA LEU A 9 8.27 5.63 -12.18
C LEU A 9 9.38 4.59 -12.42
N ASP A 10 10.53 5.00 -12.95
CA ASP A 10 11.71 4.13 -13.10
C ASP A 10 12.25 3.62 -11.75
N GLU A 11 12.00 4.35 -10.65
CA GLU A 11 12.37 3.95 -9.29
C GLU A 11 11.29 3.11 -8.58
N ILE A 12 10.15 2.85 -9.23
CA ILE A 12 9.04 2.06 -8.68
C ILE A 12 9.07 0.65 -9.28
N THR A 13 9.17 -0.36 -8.41
CA THR A 13 8.99 -1.75 -8.81
C THR A 13 7.51 -2.10 -8.79
N THR A 14 6.98 -2.58 -9.91
CA THR A 14 5.61 -3.07 -10.01
C THR A 14 5.54 -4.57 -9.73
N VAL A 15 4.46 -5.00 -9.08
CA VAL A 15 4.17 -6.41 -8.79
C VAL A 15 2.89 -6.78 -9.54
N PRO A 16 2.87 -7.90 -10.30
CA PRO A 16 1.67 -8.32 -11.00
C PRO A 16 0.60 -8.78 -9.99
N SER A 17 -0.67 -8.52 -10.30
CA SER A 17 -1.78 -8.80 -9.37
C SER A 17 -1.94 -10.28 -9.03
N ASP A 18 -1.63 -11.15 -10.00
CA ASP A 18 -1.69 -12.61 -9.85
C ASP A 18 -0.76 -13.15 -8.74
N ALA A 19 0.25 -12.39 -8.31
CA ALA A 19 1.11 -12.73 -7.19
C ALA A 19 0.38 -12.77 -5.83
N PHE A 20 -0.76 -12.08 -5.71
CA PHE A 20 -1.53 -11.98 -4.47
C PHE A 20 -3.05 -12.14 -4.67
N ASP A 21 -3.50 -12.50 -5.88
CA ASP A 21 -4.93 -12.69 -6.21
C ASP A 21 -5.65 -13.66 -5.27
N ASP A 22 -4.97 -14.73 -4.83
CA ASP A 22 -5.54 -15.73 -3.90
C ASP A 22 -5.92 -15.12 -2.54
N SER A 23 -5.24 -14.03 -2.14
CA SER A 23 -5.48 -13.35 -0.86
C SER A 23 -6.52 -12.22 -0.97
N LEU A 24 -6.78 -11.71 -2.19
CA LEU A 24 -7.67 -10.56 -2.40
C LEU A 24 -9.07 -10.73 -1.81
N PRO A 25 -9.76 -11.89 -1.94
CA PRO A 25 -11.10 -12.05 -1.37
C PRO A 25 -11.13 -11.86 0.15
N ALA A 26 -10.15 -12.43 0.86
CA ALA A 26 -10.07 -12.34 2.32
C ALA A 26 -9.72 -10.91 2.77
N VAL A 27 -8.81 -10.24 2.06
CA VAL A 27 -8.44 -8.85 2.36
C VAL A 27 -9.60 -7.90 2.08
N ARG A 28 -10.34 -8.11 0.99
CA ARG A 28 -11.57 -7.33 0.69
C ARG A 28 -12.63 -7.47 1.77
N GLU A 29 -12.83 -8.68 2.29
CA GLU A 29 -13.76 -8.92 3.39
C GLU A 29 -13.31 -8.19 4.66
N ALA A 30 -12.01 -8.24 4.99
CA ALA A 30 -11.46 -7.53 6.14
C ALA A 30 -11.52 -5.99 6.01
N MET A 31 -11.57 -5.48 4.78
CA MET A 31 -11.69 -4.04 4.48
C MET A 31 -13.14 -3.57 4.28
N ALA A 32 -14.14 -4.43 4.50
CA ALA A 32 -15.55 -4.10 4.23
C ALA A 32 -16.06 -2.88 5.02
N ASP A 33 -15.53 -2.65 6.22
CA ASP A 33 -15.89 -1.52 7.09
C ASP A 33 -14.99 -0.28 6.90
N VAL A 34 -13.94 -0.36 6.07
CA VAL A 34 -13.00 0.73 5.77
C VAL A 34 -13.23 1.21 4.33
N ASP A 35 -12.57 0.57 3.36
CA ASP A 35 -12.83 0.71 1.93
C ASP A 35 -12.38 -0.58 1.20
N PRO A 36 -13.31 -1.42 0.71
CA PRO A 36 -12.94 -2.65 0.02
C PRO A 36 -12.21 -2.42 -1.32
N ASP A 37 -12.27 -1.22 -1.91
CA ASP A 37 -11.57 -0.90 -3.15
C ASP A 37 -10.06 -0.71 -2.94
N ASP A 38 -9.63 -0.40 -1.70
CA ASP A 38 -8.22 -0.29 -1.31
C ASP A 38 -7.55 -1.63 -0.97
N ALA A 39 -8.32 -2.72 -0.95
CA ALA A 39 -7.84 -4.06 -0.65
C ALA A 39 -6.63 -4.54 -1.49
N PRO A 40 -6.47 -4.19 -2.79
CA PRO A 40 -5.28 -4.58 -3.54
C PRO A 40 -3.98 -4.01 -2.95
N SER A 41 -4.00 -2.77 -2.47
CA SER A 41 -2.84 -2.12 -1.85
C SER A 41 -2.45 -2.81 -0.55
N LEU A 42 -3.45 -3.16 0.28
CA LEU A 42 -3.23 -3.89 1.53
C LEU A 42 -2.77 -5.33 1.27
N ALA A 43 -3.37 -6.03 0.31
CA ALA A 43 -2.96 -7.39 -0.07
C ALA A 43 -1.51 -7.42 -0.57
N LEU A 44 -1.10 -6.43 -1.35
CA LEU A 44 0.29 -6.30 -1.78
C LEU A 44 1.25 -6.07 -0.59
N ALA A 45 0.89 -5.18 0.35
CA ALA A 45 1.68 -4.93 1.55
C ALA A 45 1.86 -6.21 2.40
N LEU A 46 0.78 -6.99 2.55
CA LEU A 46 0.81 -8.29 3.23
C LEU A 46 1.67 -9.32 2.48
N HIS A 47 1.54 -9.39 1.15
CA HIS A 47 2.35 -10.28 0.31
C HIS A 47 3.85 -9.97 0.43
N LEU A 48 4.22 -8.69 0.47
CA LEU A 48 5.60 -8.23 0.61
C LEU A 48 6.10 -8.22 2.07
N GLY A 49 5.20 -8.37 3.05
CA GLY A 49 5.53 -8.29 4.47
C GLY A 49 6.02 -6.90 4.90
N CYS A 50 5.50 -5.84 4.28
CA CYS A 50 5.93 -4.47 4.53
C CYS A 50 4.77 -3.57 5.03
N PRO A 51 5.07 -2.40 5.61
CA PRO A 51 4.05 -1.41 5.90
C PRO A 51 3.37 -0.90 4.62
N LEU A 52 2.09 -0.56 4.73
CA LEU A 52 1.35 0.15 3.69
C LEU A 52 1.70 1.64 3.73
N TRP A 53 2.23 2.16 2.62
CA TRP A 53 2.45 3.60 2.49
C TRP A 53 1.17 4.26 1.97
N SER A 54 0.51 5.07 2.81
CA SER A 54 -0.64 5.87 2.40
C SER A 54 -0.80 7.14 3.23
N GLY A 55 -1.36 8.17 2.59
CA GLY A 55 -1.84 9.39 3.26
C GLY A 55 -3.28 9.27 3.77
N ASP A 56 -3.98 8.20 3.41
CA ASP A 56 -5.35 7.97 3.85
C ASP A 56 -5.42 7.61 5.34
N GLY A 57 -6.28 8.32 6.08
CA GLY A 57 -6.49 8.11 7.50
C GLY A 57 -7.29 6.85 7.79
N ASP A 58 -8.25 6.53 6.93
CA ASP A 58 -9.22 5.45 7.15
C ASP A 58 -8.52 4.08 7.09
N LEU A 59 -7.45 3.97 6.29
CA LEU A 59 -6.58 2.79 6.25
C LEU A 59 -5.89 2.46 7.58
N ARG A 60 -5.88 3.37 8.56
CA ARG A 60 -5.40 3.04 9.91
C ARG A 60 -6.40 2.27 10.75
N GLU A 61 -7.65 2.15 10.30
CA GLU A 61 -8.70 1.41 11.00
C GLU A 61 -8.58 -0.11 10.79
N GLN A 62 -7.86 -0.56 9.75
CA GLN A 62 -7.51 -1.98 9.60
C GLN A 62 -6.29 -2.35 10.46
N ASP A 63 -6.29 -3.58 10.98
CA ASP A 63 -5.25 -4.11 11.88
C ASP A 63 -4.31 -5.13 11.20
N LEU A 64 -4.36 -5.26 9.87
CA LEU A 64 -3.61 -6.29 9.13
C LEU A 64 -2.16 -5.87 8.82
N ALA A 65 -1.93 -4.60 8.48
CA ALA A 65 -0.60 -4.07 8.20
C ALA A 65 -0.41 -2.66 8.79
N PRO A 66 0.79 -2.31 9.27
CA PRO A 66 1.07 -0.94 9.71
C PRO A 66 0.93 0.04 8.54
N VAL A 67 0.31 1.19 8.78
CA VAL A 67 0.24 2.29 7.80
C VAL A 67 1.27 3.35 8.15
N VAL A 68 2.00 3.81 7.14
CA VAL A 68 3.01 4.88 7.27
C VAL A 68 2.66 5.98 6.26
N THR A 69 2.63 7.22 6.70
CA THR A 69 2.43 8.39 5.83
C THR A 69 3.74 8.85 5.20
N THR A 70 3.63 9.69 4.17
CA THR A 70 4.79 10.35 3.56
C THR A 70 5.61 11.14 4.59
N THR A 71 4.97 11.85 5.52
CA THR A 71 5.67 12.59 6.58
C THR A 71 6.47 11.64 7.47
N GLU A 72 5.86 10.55 7.94
CA GLU A 72 6.55 9.56 8.77
C GLU A 72 7.70 8.85 8.02
N LEU A 73 7.56 8.62 6.70
CA LEU A 73 8.65 8.10 5.87
C LEU A 73 9.82 9.07 5.77
N ILE A 74 9.55 10.36 5.52
CA ILE A 74 10.59 11.39 5.43
C ILE A 74 11.35 11.47 6.76
N GLU A 75 10.64 11.55 7.89
CA GLU A 75 11.23 11.61 9.23
C GLU A 75 12.15 10.41 9.53
N ARG A 76 11.80 9.21 9.03
CA ARG A 76 12.65 8.01 9.18
C ARG A 76 13.92 8.04 8.33
N THR A 77 13.90 8.78 7.22
CA THR A 77 15.01 8.83 6.26
C THR A 77 16.00 9.94 6.58
N GLU A 78 15.58 10.95 7.35
CA GLU A 78 16.43 12.05 7.81
C GLU A 78 17.15 11.75 9.15
N SER A 79 16.86 10.60 9.79
CA SER A 79 17.51 10.11 11.01
C SER A 79 18.72 9.23 10.74
#